data_AF-A0A2N2XJK1-F1
#
_entry.id   AF-A0A2N2XJK1-F1
#
_cell.length_a   1.000
_cell.length_b   1.000
_cell.length_c   1.000
_cell.angle_alpha   90.00
_cell.angle_beta   90.00
_cell.angle_gamma   90.00
#
_symmetry.space_group_name_H-M   'P 1'
#
loop_
_entity.id
_entity.type
_entity.pdbx_description
1 polymer ?
#
loop_
_entity_poly.entity_id
_entity_poly.type
_entity_poly.pdbx_seq_one_letter_code
_entity_poly.pdbx_strand_id
1 'polypeptide(L)'
;MILPYAPLPLGSLRIVEADAINYTYKNVDRRALDNLRHKRKSSDDVLIAINKRIADISYANIVFQRGNHFISPATPLLRGTQLSLLVERGQVQLQEIFIPDLKYFDGWIPVNALLGFCPENLRPINSISFT
;
A
#
# COMPACT_ATOMS: atom_id res chain seq x y z
N MET A 1 14.96 -8.47 -22.97
CA MET A 1 13.54 -8.38 -23.37
C MET A 1 12.83 -7.64 -22.25
N ILE A 2 12.38 -6.40 -22.49
CA ILE A 2 11.62 -5.63 -21.49
C ILE A 2 10.18 -6.11 -21.63
N LEU A 3 9.68 -6.85 -20.65
CA LEU A 3 8.26 -7.24 -20.63
C LEU A 3 7.43 -5.95 -20.45
N PRO A 4 6.43 -5.67 -21.31
CA PRO A 4 5.55 -4.53 -21.10
C PRO A 4 4.82 -4.70 -19.75
N TYR A 5 4.80 -3.63 -18.95
CA TYR A 5 4.06 -3.61 -17.69
C TYR A 5 2.57 -3.72 -18.01
N ALA A 6 2.02 -4.93 -17.92
CA ALA A 6 0.59 -5.13 -17.84
C ALA A 6 0.21 -4.87 -16.38
N PRO A 7 -0.64 -3.86 -16.07
CA PRO A 7 -1.15 -3.72 -14.72
C PRO A 7 -1.91 -5.00 -14.39
N LEU A 8 -1.40 -5.76 -13.43
CA LEU A 8 -2.09 -6.92 -12.89
C LEU A 8 -3.46 -6.45 -12.37
N PRO A 9 -4.53 -7.24 -12.52
CA PRO A 9 -5.78 -6.94 -11.86
C PRO A 9 -5.48 -6.82 -10.37
N LEU A 10 -5.74 -5.63 -9.84
CA LEU A 10 -5.57 -5.31 -8.43
C LEU A 10 -6.91 -4.73 -8.01
N GLY A 11 -7.65 -5.46 -7.18
CA GLY A 11 -8.96 -5.07 -6.68
C GLY A 11 -9.18 -5.47 -5.22
N SER A 12 -8.38 -6.39 -4.69
CA SER A 12 -8.49 -6.91 -3.33
C SER A 12 -7.14 -7.05 -2.63
N LEU A 13 -7.12 -6.84 -1.32
CA LEU A 13 -5.93 -6.99 -0.50
C LEU A 13 -6.17 -7.97 0.65
N ARG A 14 -5.11 -8.65 1.06
CA ARG A 14 -5.06 -9.39 2.32
C ARG A 14 -4.08 -8.73 3.28
N ILE A 15 -4.52 -8.47 4.51
CA ILE A 15 -3.62 -7.92 5.53
C ILE A 15 -2.60 -8.98 5.94
N VAL A 16 -1.32 -8.61 5.98
CA VAL A 16 -0.21 -9.47 6.39
C VAL A 16 0.70 -8.72 7.35
N GLU A 17 0.82 -9.24 8.58
CA GLU A 17 1.75 -8.72 9.57
C GLU A 17 3.18 -9.23 9.30
N ALA A 18 4.16 -8.33 9.38
CA ALA A 18 5.57 -8.55 9.07
C ALA A 18 6.48 -8.22 10.27
N ASP A 19 5.99 -8.45 11.49
CA ASP A 19 6.63 -8.02 12.76
C ASP A 19 8.04 -8.60 12.99
N ALA A 20 8.36 -9.74 12.36
CA ALA A 20 9.66 -10.39 12.49
C ALA A 20 10.74 -9.80 11.56
N ILE A 21 10.39 -8.89 10.65
CA ILE A 21 11.34 -8.33 9.69
C ILE A 21 11.80 -6.98 10.22
N ASN A 22 13.04 -6.92 10.73
CA ASN A 22 13.76 -5.66 10.93
C ASN A 22 13.98 -5.01 9.56
N TYR A 23 13.01 -4.20 9.13
CA TYR A 23 13.00 -3.50 7.86
C TYR A 23 13.92 -2.26 7.92
N THR A 24 15.17 -2.46 8.31
CA THR A 24 16.19 -1.40 8.30
C THR A 24 16.70 -1.25 6.88
N TYR A 25 16.10 -0.29 6.17
CA TYR A 25 16.55 0.37 4.93
C TYR A 25 17.97 0.00 4.43
N LYS A 26 18.06 -0.69 3.28
CA LYS A 26 18.92 -0.30 2.13
C LYS A 26 18.91 -1.27 0.94
N ASN A 27 18.41 -2.47 1.12
CA ASN A 27 18.10 -3.37 0.03
C ASN A 27 16.92 -4.18 0.50
N VAL A 28 15.71 -3.75 0.12
CA VAL A 28 14.56 -4.62 0.30
C VAL A 28 14.86 -5.83 -0.57
N ASP A 29 15.34 -6.90 0.06
CA ASP A 29 15.54 -8.18 -0.59
C ASP A 29 14.18 -8.50 -1.19
N ARG A 30 14.08 -8.47 -2.52
CA ARG A 30 12.81 -8.70 -3.22
C ARG A 30 12.20 -10.03 -2.76
N ARG A 31 13.03 -10.99 -2.33
CA ARG A 31 12.59 -12.24 -1.71
C ARG A 31 11.69 -12.03 -0.48
N ALA A 32 11.97 -11.06 0.38
CA ALA A 32 11.15 -10.79 1.56
C ALA A 32 9.77 -10.25 1.16
N LEU A 33 9.71 -9.30 0.22
CA LEU A 33 8.44 -8.79 -0.33
C LEU A 33 7.69 -9.88 -1.08
N ASP A 34 8.39 -10.68 -1.88
CA ASP A 34 7.81 -11.81 -2.61
C ASP A 34 7.23 -12.82 -1.62
N ASN A 35 7.94 -13.16 -0.55
CA ASN A 35 7.46 -14.06 0.51
C ASN A 35 6.19 -13.51 1.17
N LEU A 36 6.12 -12.20 1.44
CA LEU A 36 4.90 -11.57 1.94
C LEU A 36 3.78 -11.64 0.90
N ARG A 37 4.05 -11.32 -0.37
CA ARG A 37 3.09 -11.39 -1.48
C ARG A 37 2.55 -12.81 -1.70
N HIS A 38 3.32 -13.86 -1.44
CA HIS A 38 2.84 -15.25 -1.49
C HIS A 38 1.78 -15.54 -0.43
N LYS A 39 1.71 -14.74 0.65
CA LYS A 39 0.66 -14.86 1.68
C LYS A 39 -0.67 -14.23 1.28
N ARG A 40 -0.82 -13.65 0.07
CA ARG A 40 -2.08 -13.02 -0.39
C ARG A 40 -3.28 -13.97 -0.49
N LYS A 41 -3.05 -15.29 -0.54
CA LYS A 41 -4.09 -16.30 -0.80
C LYS A 41 -4.87 -15.98 -2.09
N SER A 42 -6.18 -15.79 -2.00
CA SER A 42 -7.08 -15.47 -3.12
C SER A 42 -7.17 -13.96 -3.43
N SER A 43 -6.54 -13.10 -2.63
CA SER A 43 -6.47 -11.66 -2.92
C SER A 43 -5.42 -11.35 -3.98
N ASP A 44 -5.58 -10.22 -4.65
CA ASP A 44 -4.67 -9.81 -5.74
C ASP A 44 -3.29 -9.40 -5.22
N ASP A 45 -3.25 -8.83 -4.01
CA ASP A 45 -2.01 -8.47 -3.31
C ASP A 45 -2.16 -8.48 -1.79
N VAL A 46 -1.09 -8.13 -1.08
CA VAL A 46 -1.05 -7.95 0.36
C VAL A 46 -1.07 -6.48 0.76
N LEU A 47 -1.73 -6.17 1.88
CA LEU A 47 -1.52 -4.95 2.64
C LEU A 47 -0.60 -5.27 3.81
N ILE A 48 0.62 -4.74 3.80
CA ILE A 48 1.65 -5.08 4.77
C ILE A 48 1.48 -4.19 6.01
N ALA A 49 1.54 -4.82 7.18
CA ALA A 49 1.57 -4.14 8.47
C ALA A 49 2.82 -4.51 9.26
N ILE A 50 3.41 -3.56 9.98
CA ILE A 50 4.57 -3.76 10.86
C ILE A 50 4.22 -3.21 12.24
N ASN A 51 4.26 -4.08 13.26
CA ASN A 51 3.79 -3.78 14.61
C ASN A 51 2.36 -3.21 14.58
N LYS A 52 1.47 -3.87 13.81
CA LYS A 52 0.08 -3.46 13.56
C LYS A 52 -0.13 -2.11 12.84
N ARG A 53 0.94 -1.42 12.44
CA ARG A 53 0.88 -0.19 11.64
C ARG A 53 0.91 -0.54 10.16
N ILE A 54 -0.01 0.01 9.39
CA ILE A 54 -0.05 -0.16 7.94
C ILE A 54 1.21 0.49 7.35
N ALA A 55 1.81 -0.18 6.37
CA ALA A 55 2.96 0.31 5.64
C ALA A 55 2.61 0.53 4.16
N ASP A 56 2.57 -0.51 3.34
CA ASP A 56 2.35 -0.44 1.89
C ASP A 56 1.80 -1.76 1.34
N ILE A 57 1.60 -1.84 0.02
CA ILE A 57 1.42 -3.10 -0.70
C ILE A 57 2.76 -3.60 -1.29
N SER A 58 2.79 -4.81 -1.83
CA SER A 58 4.07 -5.45 -2.19
C SER A 58 4.91 -4.72 -3.25
N TYR A 59 4.31 -3.81 -4.04
CA TYR A 59 5.01 -3.13 -5.15
C TYR A 59 4.72 -1.62 -5.28
N ALA A 60 3.90 -1.05 -4.41
CA ALA A 60 3.48 0.35 -4.50
C ALA A 60 3.19 0.94 -3.13
N ASN A 61 3.30 2.26 -3.03
CA ASN A 61 2.73 2.94 -1.87
C ASN A 61 1.19 2.87 -1.91
N ILE A 62 0.55 2.98 -0.75
CA ILE A 62 -0.91 3.00 -0.65
C ILE A 62 -1.41 4.34 -0.13
N VAL A 63 -2.47 4.85 -0.76
CA VAL A 63 -3.21 6.04 -0.34
C VAL A 63 -4.63 5.63 -0.01
N PHE A 64 -5.12 6.01 1.15
CA PHE A 64 -6.49 5.81 1.60
C PHE A 64 -7.32 7.08 1.45
N GLN A 65 -8.59 6.93 1.09
CA GLN A 65 -9.55 8.03 1.06
C GLN A 65 -10.39 8.05 2.33
N ARG A 66 -10.60 9.24 2.89
CA ARG A 66 -11.56 9.51 3.97
C ARG A 66 -12.30 10.81 3.66
N GLY A 67 -13.52 10.70 3.16
CA GLY A 67 -14.28 11.81 2.59
C GLY A 67 -13.50 12.47 1.45
N ASN A 68 -13.20 13.76 1.61
CA ASN A 68 -12.45 14.54 0.63
C ASN A 68 -10.93 14.54 0.86
N HIS A 69 -10.44 13.78 1.85
CA HIS A 69 -9.03 13.73 2.20
C HIS A 69 -8.37 12.43 1.72
N PHE A 70 -7.11 12.56 1.32
CA PHE A 70 -6.25 11.42 0.99
C PHE A 70 -5.12 11.31 2.01
N ILE A 71 -4.95 10.12 2.56
CA ILE A 71 -4.04 9.85 3.67
C ILE A 71 -3.21 8.63 3.32
N SER A 72 -1.90 8.70 3.47
CA SER A 72 -0.98 7.57 3.29
C SER A 72 -0.26 7.27 4.61
N PRO A 73 0.16 6.02 4.85
CA PRO A 73 0.92 5.68 6.04
C PRO A 73 2.18 6.55 6.19
N ALA A 74 2.44 7.04 7.40
CA ALA A 74 3.62 7.85 7.71
C ALA A 74 4.93 7.06 7.66
N THR A 75 4.85 5.72 7.79
CA THR A 75 5.99 4.80 7.76
C THR A 75 5.84 3.79 6.61
N PRO A 76 5.90 4.23 5.34
CA PRO A 76 5.90 3.31 4.21
C PRO A 76 7.18 2.45 4.22
N LEU A 77 7.13 1.28 3.58
CA LEU A 77 8.27 0.39 3.40
C LEU A 77 9.39 1.10 2.62
N LEU A 78 9.00 1.86 1.61
CA LEU A 78 9.86 2.77 0.87
C LEU A 78 9.01 3.97 0.46
N ARG A 79 9.47 5.18 0.79
CA ARG A 79 8.80 6.40 0.32
C ARG A 79 9.08 6.59 -1.17
N GLY A 80 8.12 6.20 -2.02
CA GLY A 80 8.23 6.35 -3.47
C GLY A 80 8.23 7.81 -3.92
N THR A 81 8.76 8.06 -5.12
CA THR A 81 8.80 9.40 -5.74
C THR A 81 7.41 9.98 -5.95
N GLN A 82 6.46 9.15 -6.41
CA GLN A 82 5.07 9.57 -6.63
C GLN A 82 4.38 9.99 -5.32
N LEU A 83 4.50 9.19 -4.25
CA LEU A 83 3.96 9.57 -2.94
C LEU A 83 4.62 10.87 -2.44
N SER A 84 5.93 11.01 -2.61
CA SER A 84 6.67 12.22 -2.20
C SER A 84 6.13 13.47 -2.88
N LEU A 85 5.89 13.41 -4.20
CA LEU A 85 5.32 14.51 -4.98
C LEU A 85 3.90 14.88 -4.52
N LEU A 86 3.04 13.89 -4.24
CA LEU A 86 1.67 14.13 -3.77
C LEU A 86 1.66 14.82 -2.40
N VAL A 87 2.57 14.42 -1.51
CA VAL A 87 2.74 15.03 -0.18
C VAL A 87 3.28 16.45 -0.30
N GLU A 88 4.29 16.68 -1.15
CA GLU A 88 4.84 18.02 -1.41
C GLU A 88 3.79 18.99 -1.96
N ARG A 89 2.88 18.49 -2.81
CA ARG A 89 1.75 19.26 -3.36
C ARG A 89 0.57 19.42 -2.40
N GLY A 90 0.65 18.87 -1.19
CA GLY A 90 -0.44 18.90 -0.21
C GLY A 90 -1.68 18.09 -0.60
N GLN A 91 -1.57 17.19 -1.60
CA GLN A 91 -2.67 16.35 -2.07
C GLN A 91 -2.89 15.12 -1.20
N VAL A 92 -1.84 14.63 -0.54
CA VAL A 92 -1.87 13.47 0.36
C VAL A 92 -1.20 13.84 1.67
N GLN A 93 -1.85 13.52 2.79
CA GLN A 93 -1.29 13.68 4.13
C GLN A 93 -0.66 12.37 4.61
N LEU A 94 0.44 12.47 5.36
CA LEU A 94 1.04 11.32 6.03
C LEU A 94 0.51 11.21 7.45
N GLN A 95 -0.01 10.05 7.83
CA GLN A 95 -0.50 9.78 9.19
C GLN A 95 -0.13 8.36 9.62
N GLU A 96 0.01 8.13 10.93
CA GLU A 96 0.03 6.76 11.43
C GLU A 96 -1.34 6.12 11.24
N ILE A 97 -1.36 4.92 10.65
CA ILE A 97 -2.57 4.16 10.39
C ILE A 97 -2.36 2.78 10.99
N PHE A 98 -3.21 2.38 11.93
CA PHE A 98 -3.22 1.03 12.48
C PHE A 98 -4.28 0.18 11.77
N ILE A 99 -4.14 -1.15 11.83
CA ILE A 99 -5.12 -2.08 11.26
C ILE A 99 -6.58 -1.75 11.66
N PRO A 100 -6.91 -1.45 12.94
CA PRO A 100 -8.27 -1.11 13.33
C PRO A 100 -8.80 0.20 12.72
N ASP A 101 -7.92 1.09 12.25
CA ASP A 101 -8.30 2.38 11.67
C ASP A 101 -8.82 2.25 10.25
N LEU A 102 -8.58 1.10 9.58
CA LEU A 102 -9.04 0.84 8.22
C LEU A 102 -10.55 1.06 8.09
N LYS A 103 -11.34 0.77 9.13
CA LYS A 103 -12.80 0.97 9.15
C LYS A 103 -13.25 2.44 8.97
N TYR A 104 -12.34 3.40 9.11
CA TYR A 104 -12.62 4.84 8.97
C TYR A 104 -12.29 5.38 7.58
N PHE A 105 -11.94 4.54 6.61
CA PHE A 105 -11.63 4.94 5.25
C PHE A 105 -12.69 4.41 4.29
N ASP A 106 -12.93 5.14 3.21
CA ASP A 106 -13.89 4.76 2.16
C ASP A 106 -13.27 3.75 1.21
N GLY A 107 -11.97 3.91 0.95
CA GLY A 107 -11.26 3.10 -0.03
C GLY A 107 -9.77 3.39 -0.11
N TRP A 108 -9.13 2.82 -1.11
CA TRP A 108 -7.69 2.86 -1.30
C TRP A 108 -7.26 2.90 -2.77
N ILE A 109 -6.07 3.47 -3.00
CA ILE A 109 -5.47 3.69 -4.31
C ILE A 109 -3.98 3.33 -4.21
N PRO A 110 -3.47 2.41 -5.05
CA PRO A 110 -2.04 2.16 -5.18
C PRO A 110 -1.37 3.31 -5.95
N VAL A 111 -0.22 3.77 -5.48
CA VAL A 111 0.57 4.80 -6.16
C VAL A 111 2.04 4.39 -6.27
N ASN A 112 2.58 4.48 -7.47
CA ASN A 112 4.01 4.40 -7.74
C ASN A 112 4.35 5.23 -8.99
N ALA A 113 5.62 5.28 -9.39
CA ALA A 113 6.06 6.08 -10.53
C ALA A 113 5.42 5.68 -11.88
N LEU A 114 4.94 4.43 -12.02
CA LEU A 114 4.32 3.93 -13.24
C LEU A 114 2.79 4.03 -13.25
N LEU A 115 2.16 3.98 -12.08
CA LEU A 115 0.70 4.05 -11.91
C LEU A 115 0.17 5.49 -11.78
N GLY A 116 1.00 6.41 -11.30
CA GLY A 116 0.55 7.78 -11.02
C GLY A 116 -0.40 7.85 -9.82
N PHE A 117 -1.28 8.86 -9.81
CA PHE A 117 -2.35 9.03 -8.82
C PHE A 117 -3.67 9.33 -9.55
N CYS A 118 -4.67 8.50 -9.31
CA CYS A 118 -5.88 8.40 -10.12
C CYS A 118 -7.06 8.10 -9.19
N PRO A 119 -7.66 9.13 -8.56
CA PRO A 119 -8.76 8.98 -7.60
C PRO A 119 -9.99 8.22 -8.12
N GLU A 120 -10.23 8.27 -9.44
CA GLU A 120 -11.29 7.53 -10.12
C GLU A 120 -11.12 6.00 -10.04
N ASN A 121 -9.91 5.51 -9.75
CA ASN A 121 -9.61 4.10 -9.53
C ASN A 121 -9.68 3.70 -8.04
N LEU A 122 -10.49 4.41 -7.25
CA LEU A 122 -10.72 4.07 -5.85
C LEU A 122 -11.28 2.66 -5.71
N ARG A 123 -10.64 1.85 -4.87
CA ARG A 123 -11.11 0.52 -4.50
C ARG A 123 -11.75 0.58 -3.13
N PRO A 124 -12.90 -0.07 -2.91
CA PRO A 124 -13.65 0.06 -1.66
C PRO A 124 -12.87 -0.56 -0.51
N ILE A 125 -12.98 0.01 0.70
CA ILE A 125 -12.24 -0.48 1.87
C ILE A 125 -12.58 -1.94 2.22
N ASN A 126 -13.81 -2.37 1.94
CA ASN A 126 -14.28 -3.74 2.17
C ASN A 126 -13.63 -4.79 1.25
N SER A 127 -12.84 -4.37 0.26
CA SER A 127 -11.98 -5.25 -0.54
C SER A 127 -10.70 -5.68 0.18
N ILE A 128 -10.45 -5.16 1.39
CA ILE A 128 -9.35 -5.55 2.26
C ILE A 128 -9.85 -6.60 3.25
N SER A 129 -9.26 -7.78 3.20
CA SER A 129 -9.63 -8.93 4.03
C SER A 129 -8.67 -9.14 5.20
N PHE A 130 -9.25 -9.54 6.33
CA PHE A 130 -8.52 -9.98 7.52
C PHE A 130 -8.07 -11.45 7.37
N THR A 131 -7.10 -11.85 8.20
CA THR A 131 -6.52 -13.20 8.23
C THR A 131 -7.54 -14.27 8.58
#